data_AF-A0A0G1IGM7-F1
#
_entry.id   AF-A0A0G1IGM7-F1
#
_cell.length_a   1.000
_cell.length_b   1.000
_cell.length_c   1.000
_cell.angle_alpha   90.00
_cell.angle_beta   90.00
_cell.angle_gamma   90.00
#
_symmetry.space_group_name_H-M   'P 1'
#
loop_
_entity.id
_entity.type
_entity.pdbx_description
1 polymer ?
#
loop_
_entity_poly.entity_id
_entity_poly.type
_entity_poly.pdbx_seq_one_letter_code
_entity_poly.pdbx_strand_id
1 'polypeptide(L)'
;MKSIVYVFLIIILLFYPLTSIKADDVSPVDQKIEELKTKISELQNQENSLSKQISLLNSNIELTTLRIDTIKLAIGKLSKEIDELAEEIGRLEVLLTKRLELMLHRIPETYKRQVTPAFGILLFSSDVSDFISRMKYLNRVQEEDAQLLLQLKATQNNFGERKETREKKKTQQETLKKQQEEEQ
;
A
#
# COMPACT_ATOMS: atom_id res chain seq x y z
N MET A 1 28.85 39.04 109.88
CA MET A 1 29.45 38.59 108.60
C MET A 1 28.93 37.22 108.12
N LYS A 2 27.69 36.81 108.43
CA LYS A 2 27.08 35.56 107.88
C LYS A 2 26.02 35.86 106.80
N SER A 3 25.28 36.98 106.91
CA SER A 3 24.26 37.36 105.91
C SER A 3 24.82 37.82 104.55
N ILE A 4 26.04 38.38 104.51
CA ILE A 4 26.69 38.81 103.25
C ILE A 4 27.16 37.60 102.42
N VAL A 5 27.50 36.49 103.06
CA VAL A 5 27.93 35.25 102.39
C VAL A 5 26.74 34.57 101.69
N TYR A 6 25.54 34.62 102.28
CA TYR A 6 24.33 34.07 101.66
C TYR A 6 23.86 34.88 100.44
N VAL A 7 24.03 36.21 100.45
CA VAL A 7 23.71 37.06 99.29
C VAL A 7 24.67 36.78 98.13
N PHE A 8 25.95 36.53 98.41
CA PHE A 8 26.92 36.16 97.37
C PHE A 8 26.67 34.75 96.81
N LEU A 9 26.19 33.82 97.64
CA LEU A 9 25.86 32.44 97.22
C LEU A 9 24.58 32.39 96.36
N ILE A 10 23.62 33.29 96.57
CA ILE A 10 22.39 33.40 95.77
C ILE A 10 22.65 34.05 94.40
N ILE A 11 23.57 35.02 94.31
CA ILE A 11 23.94 35.66 93.04
C ILE A 11 24.70 34.70 92.11
N ILE A 12 25.51 33.78 92.65
CA ILE A 12 26.17 32.73 91.86
C ILE A 12 25.20 31.66 91.34
N LEU A 13 24.07 31.45 92.01
CA LEU A 13 23.02 30.52 91.55
C LEU A 13 22.18 31.11 90.40
N LEU A 14 22.05 32.45 90.33
CA LEU A 14 21.31 33.17 89.29
C LEU A 14 22.12 33.45 88.01
N PHE A 15 23.44 33.20 88.03
CA PHE A 15 24.35 33.46 86.90
C PHE A 15 24.95 32.19 86.29
N TYR A 16 24.34 31.02 86.54
CA TYR A 16 24.60 29.87 85.67
C TYR A 16 23.97 30.18 84.31
N PRO A 17 24.74 30.17 83.20
CA PRO A 17 24.11 30.24 81.90
C PRO A 17 23.19 29.04 81.79
N LEU A 18 21.89 29.29 81.58
CA LEU A 18 21.02 28.26 81.00
C LEU A 18 21.71 27.83 79.71
N THR A 19 22.36 26.68 79.74
CA THR A 19 22.73 26.02 78.50
C THR A 19 21.41 25.67 77.84
N SER A 20 21.10 26.39 76.76
CA SER A 20 20.07 25.94 75.84
C SER A 20 20.39 24.49 75.50
N ILE A 21 19.55 23.57 75.96
CA ILE A 21 19.46 22.25 75.37
C ILE A 21 19.04 22.52 73.93
N LYS A 22 20.03 22.61 73.05
CA LYS A 22 19.81 22.44 71.62
C LYS A 22 19.23 21.05 71.47
N ALA A 23 17.93 20.98 71.21
CA ALA A 23 17.31 19.83 70.59
C ALA A 23 17.86 19.74 69.16
N ASP A 24 19.08 19.24 69.03
CA ASP A 24 19.76 18.99 67.75
C ASP A 24 19.59 17.50 67.40
N ASP A 25 18.34 17.01 67.38
CA ASP A 25 18.05 15.62 66.96
C ASP A 25 16.78 15.52 66.08
N VAL A 26 16.42 16.63 65.44
CA VAL A 26 15.41 16.69 64.36
C VAL A 26 16.07 16.55 62.98
N SER A 27 17.39 16.67 62.91
CA SER A 27 18.15 16.80 61.66
C SER A 27 18.14 15.55 60.74
N PRO A 28 18.36 14.32 61.21
CA PRO A 28 18.54 13.17 60.31
C PRO A 28 17.23 12.59 59.77
N VAL A 29 16.17 12.60 60.60
CA VAL A 29 14.86 12.03 60.24
C VAL A 29 14.14 12.94 59.25
N ASP A 30 14.15 14.26 59.48
CA ASP A 30 13.52 15.21 58.55
C ASP A 30 14.25 15.26 57.21
N GLN A 31 15.59 15.17 57.20
CA GLN A 31 16.36 15.02 55.97
C GLN A 31 15.96 13.78 55.18
N LYS A 32 15.78 12.64 55.87
CA LYS A 32 15.37 11.39 55.23
C LYS A 32 13.93 11.43 54.71
N ILE A 33 13.04 12.15 55.39
CA ILE A 33 11.67 12.39 54.91
C ILE A 33 11.71 13.24 53.63
N GLU A 34 12.50 14.31 53.60
CA GLU A 34 12.62 15.15 52.40
C GLU A 34 13.27 14.39 51.23
N GLU A 35 14.32 13.59 51.47
CA GLU A 35 14.88 12.69 50.45
C GLU A 35 13.86 11.68 49.92
N LEU A 36 13.03 11.10 50.79
CA LEU A 36 11.98 10.18 50.34
C LEU A 36 10.88 10.90 49.56
N LYS A 37 10.50 12.13 49.94
CA LYS A 37 9.54 12.95 49.18
C LYS A 37 10.07 13.33 47.81
N THR A 38 11.33 13.74 47.70
CA THR A 38 11.94 14.02 46.39
C THR A 38 12.00 12.75 45.55
N LYS A 39 12.35 11.60 46.14
CA LYS A 39 12.34 10.31 45.45
C LYS A 39 10.95 9.93 44.94
N ILE A 40 9.90 10.13 45.75
CA ILE A 40 8.51 9.88 45.34
C ILE A 40 8.14 10.79 44.16
N SER A 41 8.47 12.08 44.23
CA SER A 41 8.21 13.04 43.15
C SER A 41 8.95 12.65 41.87
N GLU A 42 10.22 12.25 41.96
CA GLU A 42 11.00 11.72 40.83
C GLU A 42 10.31 10.51 40.20
N LEU A 43 9.92 9.52 41.02
CA LEU A 43 9.26 8.30 40.55
C LEU A 43 7.90 8.59 39.91
N GLN A 44 7.10 9.49 40.48
CA GLN A 44 5.81 9.92 39.90
C GLN A 44 6.00 10.62 38.55
N ASN A 45 7.03 11.46 38.42
CA ASN A 45 7.34 12.11 37.15
C ASN A 45 7.82 11.10 36.09
N GLN A 46 8.61 10.11 36.50
CA GLN A 46 9.02 9.01 35.63
C GLN A 46 7.82 8.16 35.19
N GLU A 47 6.92 7.80 36.11
CA GLU A 47 5.67 7.08 35.81
C GLU A 47 4.82 7.85 34.79
N ASN A 48 4.59 9.14 35.02
CA ASN A 48 3.83 9.99 34.11
C ASN A 48 4.48 10.08 32.71
N SER A 49 5.82 10.15 32.65
CA SER A 49 6.56 10.14 31.38
C SER A 49 6.42 8.81 30.65
N LEU A 50 6.59 7.69 31.36
CA LEU A 50 6.45 6.35 30.80
C LEU A 50 5.01 6.08 30.35
N SER A 51 4.01 6.50 31.11
CA SER A 51 2.60 6.40 30.75
C SER A 51 2.28 7.14 29.44
N LYS A 52 2.82 8.36 29.28
CA LYS A 52 2.71 9.12 28.02
C LYS A 52 3.41 8.41 26.86
N GLN A 53 4.61 7.86 27.09
CA GLN A 53 5.34 7.10 26.08
C GLN A 53 4.58 5.84 25.66
N ILE A 54 3.98 5.11 26.60
CA ILE A 54 3.14 3.93 26.33
C ILE A 54 1.91 4.34 25.51
N SER A 55 1.23 5.42 25.89
CA SER A 55 0.07 5.92 25.14
C SER A 55 0.42 6.29 23.69
N LEU A 56 1.55 6.96 23.50
CA LEU A 56 2.08 7.28 22.16
C LEU A 56 2.43 6.01 21.36
N LEU A 57 3.11 5.04 21.99
CA LEU A 57 3.43 3.76 21.35
C LEU A 57 2.17 2.99 20.96
N ASN A 58 1.17 2.90 21.83
CA ASN A 58 -0.10 2.24 21.53
C ASN A 58 -0.81 2.91 20.34
N SER A 59 -0.83 4.25 20.31
CA SER A 59 -1.42 5.00 19.18
C SER A 59 -0.67 4.74 17.88
N ASN A 60 0.67 4.65 17.94
CA ASN A 60 1.49 4.32 16.77
C ASN A 60 1.27 2.87 16.31
N ILE A 61 1.14 1.92 17.24
CA ILE A 61 0.84 0.50 16.92
C ILE A 61 -0.52 0.41 16.22
N GLU A 62 -1.54 1.07 16.75
CA GLU A 62 -2.88 1.09 16.14
C GLU A 62 -2.83 1.71 14.73
N LEU A 63 -2.14 2.85 14.58
CA LEU A 63 -1.96 3.50 13.29
C LEU A 63 -1.26 2.59 12.27
N THR A 64 -0.15 1.95 12.66
CA THR A 64 0.59 1.02 11.79
C THR A 64 -0.26 -0.20 11.45
N THR A 65 -1.02 -0.74 12.40
CA THR A 65 -1.94 -1.86 12.15
C THR A 65 -2.98 -1.51 11.09
N LEU A 66 -3.60 -0.33 11.18
CA LEU A 66 -4.56 0.15 10.19
C LEU A 66 -3.94 0.37 8.80
N ARG A 67 -2.68 0.84 8.75
CA ARG A 67 -1.93 0.98 7.48
C ARG A 67 -1.67 -0.39 6.85
N ILE A 68 -1.16 -1.34 7.62
CA ILE A 68 -0.94 -2.72 7.18
C ILE A 68 -2.24 -3.32 6.61
N ASP A 69 -3.36 -3.16 7.30
CA ASP A 69 -4.65 -3.71 6.84
C ASP A 69 -5.15 -3.04 5.56
N THR A 70 -4.94 -1.73 5.42
CA THR A 70 -5.22 -0.99 4.18
C THR A 70 -4.38 -1.53 3.02
N ILE A 71 -3.08 -1.78 3.24
CA ILE A 71 -2.18 -2.33 2.24
C ILE A 71 -2.61 -3.75 1.84
N LYS A 72 -2.97 -4.62 2.81
CA LYS A 72 -3.49 -5.97 2.53
C LYS A 72 -4.75 -5.93 1.65
N LEU A 73 -5.68 -5.02 1.94
CA LEU A 73 -6.89 -4.85 1.13
C LEU A 73 -6.55 -4.41 -0.30
N ALA A 74 -5.61 -3.48 -0.46
CA ALA A 74 -5.15 -3.03 -1.78
C ALA A 74 -4.47 -4.17 -2.57
N ILE A 75 -3.61 -4.96 -1.92
CA ILE A 75 -2.97 -6.15 -2.51
C ILE A 75 -4.03 -7.16 -2.96
N GLY A 76 -5.04 -7.41 -2.12
CA GLY A 76 -6.13 -8.33 -2.44
C GLY A 76 -6.96 -7.86 -3.64
N LYS A 77 -7.25 -6.56 -3.73
CA LYS A 77 -7.92 -5.97 -4.89
C LYS A 77 -7.09 -6.11 -6.17
N LEU A 78 -5.80 -5.76 -6.11
CA LEU A 78 -4.89 -5.91 -7.24
C LEU A 78 -4.78 -7.36 -7.70
N SER A 79 -4.76 -8.32 -6.76
CA SER A 79 -4.71 -9.75 -7.11
C SER A 79 -5.92 -10.16 -7.96
N LYS A 80 -7.13 -9.77 -7.52
CA LYS A 80 -8.36 -10.06 -8.28
C LYS A 80 -8.33 -9.43 -9.67
N GLU A 81 -7.93 -8.16 -9.77
CA GLU A 81 -7.83 -7.48 -11.07
C GLU A 81 -6.78 -8.13 -12.00
N ILE A 82 -5.68 -8.64 -11.45
CA ILE A 82 -4.65 -9.38 -12.20
C ILE A 82 -5.20 -10.72 -12.71
N ASP A 83 -5.97 -11.43 -11.89
CA ASP A 83 -6.58 -12.72 -12.24
C ASP A 83 -7.66 -12.55 -13.32
N GLU A 84 -8.54 -11.54 -13.18
CA GLU A 84 -9.54 -11.17 -14.19
C GLU A 84 -8.86 -10.81 -15.53
N LEU A 85 -7.81 -9.98 -15.50
CA LEU A 85 -7.04 -9.65 -16.70
C LEU A 85 -6.37 -10.89 -17.30
N ALA A 86 -5.87 -11.83 -16.48
CA ALA A 86 -5.26 -13.05 -16.98
C ALA A 86 -6.27 -13.94 -17.73
N GLU A 87 -7.49 -14.08 -17.20
CA GLU A 87 -8.57 -14.81 -17.87
C GLU A 87 -8.96 -14.14 -19.19
N GLU A 88 -9.13 -12.81 -19.18
CA GLU A 88 -9.44 -12.04 -20.39
C GLU A 88 -8.36 -12.17 -21.46
N ILE A 89 -7.08 -12.08 -21.07
CA ILE A 89 -5.95 -12.31 -21.96
C ILE A 89 -6.00 -13.72 -22.54
N GLY A 90 -6.25 -14.75 -21.73
CA GLY A 90 -6.37 -16.13 -22.22
C GLY A 90 -7.49 -16.30 -23.25
N ARG A 91 -8.67 -15.71 -23.01
CA ARG A 91 -9.78 -15.70 -23.98
C ARG A 91 -9.41 -14.98 -25.27
N LEU A 92 -8.77 -13.82 -25.17
CA LEU A 92 -8.32 -13.05 -26.32
C LEU A 92 -7.24 -13.78 -27.13
N GLU A 93 -6.33 -14.50 -26.47
CA GLU A 93 -5.28 -15.29 -27.12
C GLU A 93 -5.86 -16.41 -27.98
N VAL A 94 -6.85 -17.15 -27.45
CA VAL A 94 -7.55 -18.20 -28.21
C VAL A 94 -8.27 -17.61 -29.42
N LEU A 95 -8.99 -16.49 -29.23
CA LEU A 95 -9.71 -15.82 -30.31
C LEU A 95 -8.74 -15.30 -31.39
N LEU A 96 -7.64 -14.68 -30.96
CA LEU A 96 -6.62 -14.16 -31.85
C LEU A 96 -5.96 -15.28 -32.67
N THR A 97 -5.62 -16.39 -32.02
CA THR A 97 -4.99 -17.55 -32.65
C THR A 97 -5.90 -18.16 -33.71
N LYS A 98 -7.16 -18.44 -33.38
CA LYS A 98 -8.16 -18.96 -34.33
C LYS A 98 -8.35 -18.03 -35.52
N ARG A 99 -8.38 -16.72 -35.28
CA ARG A 99 -8.59 -15.72 -36.34
C ARG A 99 -7.35 -15.59 -37.25
N LEU A 100 -6.15 -15.68 -36.69
CA LEU A 100 -4.90 -15.72 -37.45
C LEU A 100 -4.81 -16.98 -38.32
N GLU A 101 -5.17 -18.15 -37.78
CA GLU A 101 -5.19 -19.41 -38.52
C GLU A 101 -6.12 -19.35 -39.74
N LEU A 102 -7.35 -18.85 -39.55
CA LEU A 102 -8.30 -18.64 -40.65
C LEU A 102 -7.75 -17.67 -41.71
N MET A 103 -7.07 -16.60 -41.29
CA MET A 103 -6.46 -15.63 -42.21
C MET A 103 -5.27 -16.23 -42.96
N LEU A 104 -4.45 -17.06 -42.32
CA LEU A 104 -3.32 -17.77 -42.97
C LEU A 104 -3.80 -18.69 -44.10
N HIS A 105 -4.98 -19.30 -43.96
CA HIS A 105 -5.59 -20.08 -45.04
C HIS A 105 -6.25 -19.19 -46.11
N ARG A 106 -6.89 -18.08 -45.71
CA ARG A 106 -7.67 -17.24 -46.63
C ARG A 106 -6.81 -16.33 -47.51
N ILE A 107 -5.70 -15.79 -47.00
CA ILE A 107 -4.83 -14.86 -47.73
C ILE A 107 -4.27 -15.48 -49.04
N PRO A 108 -3.69 -16.69 -49.03
CA PRO A 108 -3.22 -17.34 -50.26
C PRO A 108 -4.33 -17.59 -51.27
N GLU A 109 -5.52 -18.00 -50.82
CA GLU A 109 -6.67 -18.25 -51.69
C GLU A 109 -7.20 -16.96 -52.34
N THR A 110 -7.22 -15.86 -51.60
CA THR A 110 -7.56 -14.55 -52.15
C THR A 110 -6.51 -14.05 -53.14
N TYR A 111 -5.22 -14.30 -52.90
CA TYR A 111 -4.14 -13.95 -53.84
C TYR A 111 -4.21 -14.76 -55.14
N LYS A 112 -4.42 -16.09 -55.06
CA LYS A 112 -4.60 -16.95 -56.25
C LYS A 112 -5.79 -16.52 -57.11
N ARG A 113 -6.90 -16.08 -56.47
CA ARG A 113 -8.08 -15.54 -57.15
C ARG A 113 -7.81 -14.19 -57.84
N GLN A 114 -6.90 -13.36 -57.33
CA GLN A 114 -6.48 -12.12 -58.00
C GLN A 114 -5.55 -12.36 -59.20
N VAL A 115 -4.68 -13.37 -59.12
CA VAL A 115 -3.68 -13.68 -60.16
C VAL A 115 -4.32 -14.40 -61.36
N THR A 116 -5.42 -15.11 -61.15
CA THR A 116 -6.25 -15.63 -62.25
C THR A 116 -7.05 -14.47 -62.85
N PRO A 117 -7.19 -14.30 -64.17
CA PRO A 117 -7.99 -13.22 -64.74
C PRO A 117 -9.46 -13.40 -64.31
N ALA A 118 -9.85 -12.75 -63.20
CA ALA A 118 -11.24 -12.75 -62.71
C ALA A 118 -12.17 -12.24 -63.81
N PHE A 119 -11.68 -11.37 -64.69
CA PHE A 119 -12.34 -10.94 -65.91
C PHE A 119 -12.78 -12.10 -66.81
N GLY A 120 -11.97 -13.16 -66.97
CA GLY A 120 -12.36 -14.34 -67.76
C GLY A 120 -13.56 -15.07 -67.16
N ILE A 121 -13.50 -15.40 -65.86
CA ILE A 121 -14.57 -16.12 -65.15
C ILE A 121 -15.86 -15.28 -65.02
N LEU A 122 -15.72 -13.95 -64.92
CA LEU A 122 -16.86 -13.03 -64.89
C LEU A 122 -17.49 -12.85 -66.29
N LEU A 123 -16.69 -12.82 -67.36
CA LEU A 123 -17.17 -12.69 -68.75
C LEU A 123 -17.83 -13.96 -69.31
N PHE A 124 -17.57 -15.14 -68.74
CA PHE A 124 -18.30 -16.38 -69.04
C PHE A 124 -19.63 -16.52 -68.27
N SER A 125 -20.17 -15.44 -67.69
CA SER A 125 -21.49 -15.46 -67.05
C SER A 125 -22.60 -15.57 -68.08
N SER A 126 -23.69 -16.23 -67.71
CA SER A 126 -24.79 -16.55 -68.63
C SER A 126 -25.52 -15.29 -69.12
N ASP A 127 -25.55 -14.22 -68.31
CA ASP A 127 -26.25 -12.96 -68.59
C ASP A 127 -25.60 -11.75 -67.88
N VAL A 128 -25.88 -10.52 -68.36
CA VAL A 128 -25.38 -9.25 -67.78
C VAL A 128 -25.79 -9.07 -66.30
N SER A 129 -26.94 -9.60 -65.90
CA SER A 129 -27.41 -9.54 -64.50
C SER A 129 -26.58 -10.43 -63.57
N ASP A 130 -26.16 -11.61 -64.05
CA ASP A 130 -25.27 -12.52 -63.32
C ASP A 130 -23.86 -11.91 -63.17
N PHE A 131 -23.35 -11.26 -64.24
CA PHE A 131 -22.10 -10.49 -64.18
C PHE A 131 -22.12 -9.41 -63.07
N ILE A 132 -23.15 -8.55 -63.06
CA ILE A 132 -23.27 -7.46 -62.08
C ILE A 132 -23.37 -8.02 -60.66
N SER A 133 -24.11 -9.12 -60.48
CA SER A 133 -24.28 -9.76 -59.18
C SER A 133 -22.96 -10.32 -58.66
N ARG A 134 -22.21 -11.06 -59.49
CA ARG A 134 -20.88 -11.60 -59.14
C ARG A 134 -19.87 -10.50 -58.80
N MET A 135 -19.90 -9.38 -59.53
CA MET A 135 -19.06 -8.21 -59.24
C MET A 135 -19.39 -7.61 -57.86
N LYS A 136 -20.68 -7.45 -57.53
CA LYS A 136 -21.11 -6.98 -56.21
C LYS A 136 -20.66 -7.92 -55.09
N TYR A 137 -20.78 -9.23 -55.28
CA TYR A 137 -20.32 -10.22 -54.30
C TYR A 137 -18.80 -10.14 -54.08
N LEU A 138 -18.00 -10.02 -55.15
CA LEU A 138 -16.55 -9.90 -55.02
C LEU A 138 -16.15 -8.63 -54.26
N ASN A 139 -16.75 -7.49 -54.60
CA ASN A 139 -16.49 -6.23 -53.90
C ASN A 139 -16.87 -6.34 -52.42
N ARG A 140 -18.01 -6.97 -52.10
CA ARG A 140 -18.43 -7.17 -50.71
C ARG A 140 -17.47 -8.07 -49.94
N VAL A 141 -17.00 -9.16 -50.54
CA VAL A 141 -16.02 -10.07 -49.93
C VAL A 141 -14.69 -9.37 -49.67
N GLN A 142 -14.22 -8.53 -50.60
CA GLN A 142 -12.99 -7.75 -50.43
C GLN A 142 -13.12 -6.70 -49.31
N GLU A 143 -14.26 -6.02 -49.24
CA GLU A 143 -14.55 -5.05 -48.18
C GLU A 143 -14.57 -5.72 -46.80
N GLU A 144 -15.27 -6.86 -46.68
CA GLU A 144 -15.29 -7.67 -45.45
C GLU A 144 -13.89 -8.16 -45.07
N ASP A 145 -13.08 -8.61 -46.03
CA ASP A 145 -11.71 -9.03 -45.77
C ASP A 145 -10.82 -7.90 -45.23
N ALA A 146 -10.94 -6.71 -45.80
CA ALA A 146 -10.25 -5.52 -45.30
C ALA A 146 -10.71 -5.17 -43.87
N GLN A 147 -12.02 -5.19 -43.61
CA GLN A 147 -12.56 -4.95 -42.27
C GLN A 147 -12.09 -6.01 -41.26
N LEU A 148 -12.06 -7.29 -41.65
CA LEU A 148 -11.59 -8.38 -40.79
C LEU A 148 -10.13 -8.22 -40.39
N LEU A 149 -9.27 -7.76 -41.30
CA LEU A 149 -7.85 -7.46 -41.03
C LEU A 149 -7.68 -6.27 -40.08
N LEU A 150 -8.46 -5.20 -40.27
CA LEU A 150 -8.43 -4.04 -39.37
C LEU A 150 -8.85 -4.44 -37.95
N GLN A 151 -9.93 -5.22 -37.82
CA GLN A 151 -10.39 -5.75 -36.54
C GLN A 151 -9.35 -6.68 -35.89
N LEU A 152 -8.65 -7.49 -36.68
CA LEU A 152 -7.58 -8.36 -36.18
C LEU A 152 -6.42 -7.53 -35.61
N LYS A 153 -5.97 -6.49 -36.34
CA LYS A 153 -4.94 -5.58 -35.87
C LYS A 153 -5.36 -4.84 -34.60
N ALA A 154 -6.60 -4.36 -34.53
CA ALA A 154 -7.14 -3.74 -33.33
C ALA A 154 -7.16 -4.73 -32.14
N THR A 155 -7.52 -5.99 -32.38
CA THR A 155 -7.50 -7.05 -31.36
C THR A 155 -6.09 -7.35 -30.88
N GLN A 156 -5.10 -7.41 -31.78
CA GLN A 156 -3.68 -7.58 -31.43
C GLN A 156 -3.16 -6.43 -30.56
N ASN A 157 -3.48 -5.19 -30.92
CA ASN A 157 -3.11 -4.02 -30.13
C ASN A 157 -3.74 -4.08 -28.74
N ASN A 158 -5.05 -4.34 -28.66
CA ASN A 158 -5.76 -4.43 -27.38
C ASN A 158 -5.21 -5.55 -26.49
N PHE A 159 -4.85 -6.69 -27.08
CA PHE A 159 -4.19 -7.78 -26.36
C PHE A 159 -2.83 -7.36 -25.78
N GLY A 160 -2.03 -6.61 -26.54
CA GLY A 160 -0.76 -6.04 -26.09
C GLY A 160 -0.95 -5.07 -24.91
N GLU A 161 -1.89 -4.12 -25.04
CA GLU A 161 -2.22 -3.16 -23.98
C GLU A 161 -2.67 -3.83 -22.69
N ARG A 162 -3.47 -4.90 -22.79
CA ARG A 162 -3.92 -5.69 -21.63
C ARG A 162 -2.77 -6.42 -20.94
N LYS A 163 -1.85 -7.01 -21.71
CA LYS A 163 -0.63 -7.61 -21.16
C LYS A 163 0.22 -6.58 -20.42
N GLU A 164 0.43 -5.41 -21.02
CA GLU A 164 1.19 -4.32 -20.39
C GLU A 164 0.52 -3.84 -19.10
N THR A 165 -0.81 -3.66 -19.11
CA THR A 165 -1.58 -3.26 -17.93
C THR A 165 -1.46 -4.28 -16.80
N ARG A 166 -1.51 -5.57 -17.12
CA ARG A 166 -1.33 -6.64 -16.14
C ARG A 166 0.06 -6.61 -15.50
N GLU A 167 1.12 -6.43 -16.29
CA GLU A 167 2.48 -6.35 -15.76
C GLU A 167 2.68 -5.09 -14.88
N LYS A 168 2.13 -3.93 -15.28
CA LYS A 168 2.11 -2.74 -14.43
C LYS A 168 1.45 -2.99 -13.08
N LYS A 169 0.29 -3.67 -13.06
CA LYS A 169 -0.42 -4.03 -11.82
C LYS A 169 0.37 -5.01 -10.94
N LYS A 170 1.08 -5.98 -11.54
CA LYS A 170 1.97 -6.86 -10.78
C LYS A 170 3.11 -6.09 -10.12
N THR A 171 3.77 -5.20 -10.85
CA THR A 171 4.83 -4.36 -10.28
C THR A 171 4.29 -3.51 -9.13
N GLN A 172 3.12 -2.91 -9.28
CA GLN A 172 2.46 -2.18 -8.19
C GLN A 172 2.17 -3.08 -6.98
N GLN A 173 1.70 -4.31 -7.20
CA GLN A 173 1.46 -5.28 -6.13
C GLN A 173 2.76 -5.66 -5.42
N GLU A 174 3.86 -5.85 -6.14
CA GLU A 174 5.19 -6.14 -5.55
C GLU A 174 5.71 -4.95 -4.72
N THR A 175 5.52 -3.72 -5.19
CA THR A 175 5.87 -2.52 -4.41
C THR A 175 5.07 -2.45 -3.11
N LEU A 176 3.76 -2.71 -3.16
CA LEU A 176 2.91 -2.72 -1.96
C LEU A 176 3.30 -3.85 -0.99
N LYS A 177 3.68 -5.03 -1.49
CA LYS A 177 4.20 -6.12 -0.64
C LYS A 177 5.48 -5.72 0.08
N LYS A 178 6.43 -5.07 -0.60
CA LYS A 178 7.64 -4.53 0.04
C LYS A 178 7.33 -3.48 1.10
N GLN A 179 6.43 -2.55 0.80
CA GLN A 179 5.99 -1.55 1.78
C GLN A 179 5.35 -2.21 3.01
N GLN A 180 4.56 -3.28 2.80
CA GLN A 180 3.98 -4.04 3.91
C GLN A 180 5.05 -4.71 4.78
N GLU A 181 6.11 -5.26 4.18
CA GLU A 181 7.24 -5.87 4.89
C GLU A 181 8.05 -4.83 5.68
N GLU A 182 8.17 -3.60 5.20
CA GLU A 182 8.82 -2.49 5.91
C GLU A 182 8.01 -1.98 7.12
N GLU A 183 6.69 -2.13 7.09
CA GLU A 183 5.80 -1.74 8.20
C GLU A 183 5.66 -2.84 9.28
N GLN A 184 6.18 -4.04 9.04
CA GLN A 184 6.16 -5.20 9.96
C GLN A 184 7.43 -5.29 10.82
#